data_AF-A0A955W6B6-F1
#
_entry.id   AF-A0A955W6B6-F1
#
_cell.length_a   1.000
_cell.length_b   1.000
_cell.length_c   1.000
_cell.angle_alpha   90.00
_cell.angle_beta   90.00
_cell.angle_gamma   90.00
#
_symmetry.space_group_name_H-M   'P 1'
#
loop_
_entity.id
_entity.type
_entity.pdbx_description
1 polymer ?
#
loop_
_entity_poly.entity_id
_entity_poly.type
_entity_poly.pdbx_seq_one_letter_code
_entity_poly.pdbx_strand_id
1 'polypeptide(L)'
;MRWRGTSPRDWFLLLGSAAFVAAGLWGMSRGGDVSATIAATAFFGACGALAVHKIADKLAIQRVLDDPDFSPRIPGGVPLVATRRGVALASVGLVALGLLMASTGGAIGRGFVVVSLLMAGLGGVVLILIAVKRGHVQSLTFTPEGLRVRDGSLRYLAPWDGVSIELVTLFDQPFAAVYLRQVS
;
A
#
# COMPACT_ATOMS: atom_id res chain seq x y z
N MET A 1 -12.38 1.88 -21.73
CA MET A 1 -12.92 2.09 -20.36
C MET A 1 -12.13 3.25 -19.75
N ARG A 2 -12.73 4.43 -19.53
CA ARG A 2 -12.00 5.56 -18.91
C ARG A 2 -11.82 5.25 -17.43
N TRP A 3 -10.58 5.10 -16.98
CA TRP A 3 -10.26 4.95 -15.57
C TRP A 3 -10.78 6.18 -14.82
N ARG A 4 -11.73 5.99 -13.91
CA ARG A 4 -12.24 7.06 -13.04
C ARG A 4 -11.34 7.07 -11.81
N GLY A 5 -10.48 8.09 -11.69
CA GLY A 5 -9.41 8.16 -10.69
C GLY A 5 -9.84 7.88 -9.25
N THR A 6 -10.15 8.91 -8.46
CA THR A 6 -10.58 8.73 -7.06
C THR A 6 -12.00 8.18 -6.98
N SER A 7 -12.23 7.18 -6.12
CA SER A 7 -13.58 6.64 -5.91
C SER A 7 -14.31 7.41 -4.80
N PRO A 8 -15.67 7.46 -4.79
CA PRO A 8 -16.43 8.05 -3.67
C PRO A 8 -16.11 7.40 -2.31
N ARG A 9 -15.72 6.11 -2.32
CA ARG A 9 -15.32 5.37 -1.12
C ARG A 9 -14.05 5.96 -0.48
N ASP A 10 -13.09 6.39 -1.30
CA ASP A 10 -11.84 6.99 -0.81
C ASP A 10 -12.13 8.29 -0.03
N TRP A 11 -13.03 9.13 -0.57
CA TRP A 11 -13.47 10.37 0.06
C TRP A 11 -14.27 10.13 1.34
N PHE A 12 -15.14 9.12 1.35
CA PHE A 12 -15.89 8.76 2.55
C PHE A 12 -14.96 8.29 3.69
N LEU A 13 -13.97 7.45 3.38
CA LEU A 13 -12.97 7.01 4.36
C LEU A 13 -12.15 8.18 4.92
N LEU A 14 -11.78 9.13 4.07
CA LEU A 14 -11.06 10.33 4.48
C LEU A 14 -11.91 11.20 5.42
N LEU A 15 -13.16 11.50 5.02
CA LEU A 15 -14.08 12.33 5.82
C LEU A 15 -14.41 11.67 7.16
N GLY A 16 -14.67 10.36 7.17
CA GLY A 16 -14.90 9.61 8.40
C GLY A 16 -13.70 9.69 9.34
N SER A 17 -12.50 9.42 8.83
CA SER A 17 -11.27 9.48 9.63
C SER A 17 -11.02 10.89 10.18
N ALA A 18 -11.23 11.93 9.37
CA ALA A 18 -11.09 13.33 9.79
C ALA A 18 -12.10 13.72 10.88
N ALA A 19 -13.34 13.27 10.77
CA ALA A 19 -14.37 13.51 11.79
C ALA A 19 -14.02 12.86 13.13
N PHE A 20 -13.52 11.63 13.13
CA PHE A 20 -13.07 10.96 14.36
C PHE A 20 -11.85 11.63 15.00
N VAL A 21 -10.89 12.10 14.19
CA VAL A 21 -9.76 12.89 14.68
C VAL A 21 -10.23 14.18 15.35
N ALA A 22 -11.13 14.92 14.68
CA ALA A 22 -11.69 16.16 15.23
C ALA A 22 -12.49 15.92 16.52
N ALA A 23 -13.29 14.84 16.57
CA ALA A 23 -14.04 14.45 17.76
C ALA A 23 -13.12 14.08 18.92
N GLY A 24 -12.02 13.36 18.67
CA GLY A 24 -11.00 13.07 19.68
C GLY A 24 -10.36 14.34 20.24
N LEU A 25 -9.90 15.24 19.35
CA LEU A 25 -9.31 16.52 19.77
C LEU A 25 -10.31 17.38 20.57
N TRP A 26 -11.59 17.36 20.19
CA TRP A 26 -12.65 18.02 20.95
C TRP A 26 -12.92 17.38 22.31
N GLY A 27 -12.86 16.05 22.41
CA GLY A 27 -12.97 15.34 23.69
C GLY A 27 -11.84 15.73 24.65
N MET A 28 -10.62 15.89 24.13
CA MET A 28 -9.46 16.34 24.91
C MET A 28 -9.66 17.73 25.50
N SER A 29 -10.29 18.66 24.75
CA SER A 29 -10.51 20.03 25.22
C SER A 29 -11.54 20.13 26.36
N ARG A 30 -12.37 19.10 26.56
CA ARG A 30 -13.37 19.03 27.63
C ARG A 30 -12.95 18.20 28.85
N GLY A 31 -11.68 17.81 28.94
CA GLY A 31 -11.17 17.04 30.07
C GLY A 31 -11.58 15.57 30.07
N GLY A 32 -11.84 15.00 28.88
CA GLY A 32 -12.01 13.55 28.74
C GLY A 32 -10.73 12.77 29.07
N ASP A 33 -10.83 11.44 29.13
CA ASP A 33 -9.67 10.57 29.33
C ASP A 33 -8.65 10.78 28.20
N VAL A 34 -7.52 11.39 28.57
CA VAL A 34 -6.43 11.74 27.65
C VAL A 34 -5.87 10.49 26.98
N SER A 35 -5.80 9.36 27.68
CA SER A 35 -5.19 8.14 27.16
C SER A 35 -6.06 7.53 26.05
N ALA A 36 -7.36 7.40 26.30
CA ALA A 36 -8.31 6.91 25.31
C ALA A 36 -8.40 7.84 24.09
N THR A 37 -8.31 9.14 24.34
CA THR A 37 -8.35 10.17 23.29
C THR A 37 -7.12 10.10 22.39
N ILE A 38 -5.92 9.99 22.97
CA ILE A 38 -4.67 9.82 22.21
C ILE A 38 -4.74 8.56 21.35
N ALA A 39 -5.17 7.42 21.92
CA ALA A 39 -5.25 6.16 21.20
C ALA A 39 -6.21 6.25 20.00
N ALA A 40 -7.40 6.82 20.20
CA ALA A 40 -8.39 7.00 19.14
C ALA A 40 -7.89 7.96 18.06
N THR A 41 -7.38 9.14 18.45
CA THR A 41 -6.86 10.14 17.51
C THR A 41 -5.68 9.61 16.71
N ALA A 42 -4.77 8.86 17.33
CA ALA A 42 -3.63 8.25 16.64
C ALA A 42 -4.10 7.20 15.61
N PHE A 43 -5.03 6.33 15.98
CA PHE A 43 -5.56 5.30 15.09
C PHE A 43 -6.27 5.92 13.87
N PHE A 44 -7.27 6.78 14.12
CA PHE A 44 -8.02 7.41 13.03
C PHE A 44 -7.16 8.40 12.23
N GLY A 45 -6.18 9.06 12.87
CA GLY A 45 -5.20 9.90 12.20
C GLY A 45 -4.32 9.11 11.23
N ALA A 46 -3.84 7.93 11.64
CA ALA A 46 -3.06 7.04 10.77
C ALA A 46 -3.90 6.52 9.59
N CYS A 47 -5.15 6.12 9.83
CA CYS A 47 -6.10 5.74 8.77
C CYS A 47 -6.33 6.90 7.77
N GLY A 48 -6.54 8.11 8.28
CA GLY A 48 -6.70 9.32 7.48
C GLY A 48 -5.46 9.61 6.63
N ALA A 49 -4.26 9.53 7.20
CA ALA A 49 -3.00 9.73 6.48
C ALA A 49 -2.83 8.73 5.33
N LEU A 50 -3.16 7.45 5.54
CA LEU A 50 -3.14 6.44 4.48
C LEU A 50 -4.18 6.71 3.38
N ALA A 51 -5.37 7.19 3.74
CA ALA A 51 -6.38 7.58 2.77
C ALA A 51 -5.91 8.77 1.91
N VAL A 52 -5.32 9.80 2.53
CA VAL A 52 -4.72 10.95 1.82
C VAL A 52 -3.62 10.48 0.88
N HIS A 53 -2.70 9.63 1.36
CA HIS A 53 -1.61 9.13 0.52
C HIS A 53 -2.14 8.37 -0.70
N LYS A 54 -3.12 7.47 -0.53
CA LYS A 54 -3.76 6.75 -1.64
C LYS A 54 -4.45 7.68 -2.64
N ILE A 55 -5.15 8.70 -2.15
CA ILE A 55 -5.81 9.69 -3.02
C ILE A 55 -4.76 10.50 -3.79
N ALA A 56 -3.71 10.96 -3.11
CA ALA A 56 -2.62 11.71 -3.73
C ALA A 56 -1.91 10.90 -4.82
N ASP A 57 -1.62 9.62 -4.58
CA ASP A 57 -1.02 8.72 -5.56
C ASP A 57 -1.94 8.52 -6.77
N LYS A 58 -3.25 8.30 -6.54
CA LYS A 58 -4.23 8.18 -7.63
C LYS A 58 -4.29 9.46 -8.47
N LEU A 59 -4.32 10.63 -7.84
CA LEU A 59 -4.34 11.92 -8.54
C LEU A 59 -3.03 12.16 -9.30
N ALA A 60 -1.89 11.80 -8.73
CA ALA A 60 -0.60 11.91 -9.40
C ALA A 60 -0.53 11.03 -10.66
N ILE A 61 -0.98 9.76 -10.56
CA ILE A 61 -1.07 8.86 -11.71
C ILE A 61 -2.06 9.41 -12.75
N GLN A 62 -3.21 9.92 -12.31
CA GLN A 62 -4.20 10.48 -13.23
C GLN A 62 -3.64 11.64 -14.04
N ARG A 63 -2.90 12.56 -13.40
CA ARG A 63 -2.27 13.69 -14.09
C ARG A 63 -1.29 13.24 -15.18
N VAL A 64 -0.57 12.14 -14.95
CA VAL A 64 0.35 11.57 -15.95
C VAL A 64 -0.43 10.91 -17.09
N LEU A 65 -1.55 10.24 -16.81
CA LEU A 65 -2.37 9.57 -17.83
C LEU A 65 -3.24 10.52 -18.65
N ASP A 66 -3.63 11.66 -18.08
CA ASP A 66 -4.44 12.69 -18.73
C ASP A 66 -3.59 13.60 -19.65
N ASP A 67 -2.25 13.51 -19.57
CA ASP A 67 -1.33 14.23 -20.45
C ASP A 67 -1.37 13.62 -21.87
N PRO A 68 -1.84 14.36 -22.89
CA PRO A 68 -1.97 13.85 -24.26
C PRO A 68 -0.63 13.51 -24.91
N ASP A 69 0.47 14.10 -24.42
CA ASP A 69 1.82 13.84 -24.91
C ASP A 69 2.50 12.69 -24.16
N PHE A 70 1.82 12.08 -23.17
CA PHE A 70 2.35 10.95 -22.44
C PHE A 70 2.44 9.70 -23.33
N SER A 71 3.64 9.48 -23.86
CA SER A 71 4.04 8.21 -24.45
C SER A 71 4.85 7.42 -23.42
N PRO A 72 4.32 6.29 -22.89
CA PRO A 72 5.05 5.48 -21.92
C PRO A 72 6.31 4.92 -22.57
N ARG A 73 7.45 5.54 -22.31
CA ARG A 73 8.77 5.03 -22.71
C ARG A 73 9.25 4.05 -21.64
N ILE A 74 9.10 2.76 -21.92
CA ILE A 74 9.69 1.71 -21.09
C ILE A 74 11.16 1.56 -21.53
N PRO A 75 12.15 1.91 -20.70
CA PRO A 75 13.54 1.70 -21.06
C PRO A 75 13.82 0.21 -21.19
N GLY A 76 14.14 -0.22 -22.41
CA GLY A 76 14.55 -1.60 -22.68
C GLY A 76 15.81 -1.96 -21.88
N GLY A 77 15.89 -3.21 -21.43
CA GLY A 77 17.06 -3.74 -20.71
C GLY A 77 17.15 -3.35 -19.23
N VAL A 78 16.28 -2.48 -18.72
CA VAL A 78 16.26 -2.11 -17.28
C VAL A 78 15.30 -3.02 -16.51
N PRO A 79 15.74 -3.68 -15.43
CA PRO A 79 14.86 -4.50 -14.62
C PRO A 79 13.89 -3.60 -13.83
N LEU A 80 12.60 -3.76 -14.10
CA LEU A 80 11.53 -3.21 -13.27
C LEU A 80 11.40 -4.07 -12.01
N VAL A 81 11.85 -3.52 -10.89
CA VAL A 81 11.79 -4.19 -9.58
C VAL A 81 10.65 -3.60 -8.77
N ALA A 82 9.80 -4.47 -8.21
CA ALA A 82 8.77 -4.03 -7.29
C ALA A 82 9.41 -3.37 -6.04
N THR A 83 9.15 -2.09 -5.85
CA THR A 83 9.67 -1.33 -4.71
C THR A 83 9.03 -1.81 -3.40
N ARG A 84 9.84 -2.41 -2.53
CA ARG A 84 9.41 -2.84 -1.19
C ARG A 84 9.28 -1.71 -0.17
N ARG A 85 9.71 -0.50 -0.53
CA ARG A 85 9.75 0.67 0.37
C ARG A 85 8.37 0.99 0.95
N GLY A 86 7.32 0.97 0.12
CA GLY A 86 5.96 1.26 0.58
C GLY A 86 5.48 0.25 1.64
N VAL A 87 5.68 -1.04 1.40
CA VAL A 87 5.30 -2.10 2.36
C VAL A 87 6.12 -1.99 3.65
N ALA A 88 7.43 -1.70 3.55
CA ALA A 88 8.28 -1.51 4.72
C ALA A 88 7.83 -0.30 5.56
N LEU A 89 7.56 0.84 4.93
CA LEU A 89 7.06 2.04 5.61
C LEU A 89 5.70 1.80 6.28
N ALA A 90 4.77 1.14 5.58
CA ALA A 90 3.48 0.77 6.15
C ALA A 90 3.63 -0.17 7.36
N SER A 91 4.56 -1.12 7.30
CA SER A 91 4.83 -2.06 8.42
C SER A 91 5.47 -1.35 9.61
N VAL A 92 6.42 -0.44 9.39
CA VAL A 92 6.98 0.42 10.45
C VAL A 92 5.89 1.26 11.09
N GLY A 93 5.03 1.88 10.29
CA GLY A 93 3.88 2.66 10.78
C GLY A 93 2.94 1.81 11.63
N LEU A 94 2.65 0.58 11.21
CA LEU A 94 1.81 -0.36 11.96
C LEU A 94 2.43 -0.76 13.31
N VAL A 95 3.74 -1.01 13.34
CA VAL A 95 4.48 -1.28 14.60
C VAL A 95 4.39 -0.08 15.53
N ALA A 96 4.74 1.10 15.04
CA ALA A 96 4.75 2.33 15.84
C ALA A 96 3.35 2.64 16.41
N LEU A 97 2.32 2.52 15.56
CA LEU A 97 0.94 2.75 15.96
C LEU A 97 0.45 1.72 16.99
N GLY A 98 0.72 0.43 16.77
CA GLY A 98 0.34 -0.62 17.71
C GLY A 98 1.01 -0.47 19.08
N LEU A 99 2.29 -0.10 19.11
CA LEU A 99 3.01 0.18 20.37
C LEU A 99 2.46 1.42 21.09
N LEU A 100 2.15 2.49 20.35
CA LEU A 100 1.54 3.70 20.90
C LEU A 100 0.15 3.43 21.49
N MET A 101 -0.67 2.62 20.81
CA MET A 101 -1.98 2.22 21.31
C MET A 101 -1.86 1.30 22.52
N ALA A 102 -0.88 0.38 22.53
CA ALA A 102 -0.66 -0.50 23.67
C ALA A 102 -0.22 0.26 24.94
N SER A 103 0.59 1.31 24.78
CA SER A 103 1.09 2.11 25.91
C SER A 103 0.04 3.02 26.54
N THR A 104 -0.93 3.50 25.74
CA THR A 104 -2.03 4.37 26.22
C THR A 104 -3.33 3.59 26.49
N GLY A 105 -3.45 2.39 25.95
CA GLY A 105 -4.67 1.58 25.96
C GLY A 105 -5.03 0.91 27.30
N GLY A 106 -4.16 1.00 28.31
CA GLY A 106 -4.41 0.40 29.63
C GLY A 106 -5.72 0.88 30.28
N ALA A 107 -6.12 2.12 30.04
CA ALA A 107 -7.35 2.71 30.55
C ALA A 107 -8.63 2.15 29.86
N ILE A 108 -8.52 1.70 28.61
CA ILE A 108 -9.65 1.15 27.84
C ILE A 108 -9.91 -0.31 28.25
N GLY A 109 -8.84 -1.05 28.56
CA GLY A 109 -8.91 -2.42 29.06
C GLY A 109 -7.90 -3.36 28.41
N ARG A 110 -7.69 -4.52 29.03
CA ARG A 110 -6.67 -5.51 28.61
C ARG A 110 -6.89 -6.02 27.18
N GLY A 111 -8.14 -6.19 26.76
CA GLY A 111 -8.47 -6.64 25.41
C GLY A 111 -7.94 -5.70 24.32
N PHE A 112 -8.06 -4.39 24.54
CA PHE A 112 -7.53 -3.38 23.61
C PHE A 112 -6.01 -3.46 23.50
N VAL A 113 -5.31 -3.56 24.64
CA VAL A 113 -3.84 -3.71 24.67
C VAL A 113 -3.39 -4.95 23.89
N VAL A 114 -4.07 -6.10 24.08
CA VAL A 114 -3.75 -7.33 23.35
C VAL A 114 -3.91 -7.13 21.84
N VAL A 115 -5.01 -6.52 21.38
CA VAL A 115 -5.22 -6.24 19.95
C VAL A 115 -4.14 -5.29 19.40
N SER A 116 -3.79 -4.24 20.14
CA SER A 116 -2.73 -3.30 19.73
C SER A 116 -1.36 -3.97 19.62
N LEU A 117 -1.03 -4.88 20.54
CA LEU A 117 0.19 -5.67 20.48
C LEU A 117 0.18 -6.66 19.31
N LEU A 118 -0.96 -7.26 18.99
CA LEU A 118 -1.10 -8.12 17.80
C LEU A 118 -0.89 -7.33 16.51
N MET A 119 -1.43 -6.10 16.42
CA MET A 119 -1.16 -5.20 15.28
C MET A 119 0.34 -4.89 15.15
N ALA A 120 1.00 -4.54 16.26
CA ALA A 120 2.44 -4.30 16.26
C ALA A 120 3.23 -5.56 15.87
N GLY A 121 2.85 -6.72 16.40
CA GLY A 121 3.44 -8.01 16.09
C GLY A 121 3.33 -8.35 14.60
N LEU A 122 2.17 -8.14 13.99
CA LEU A 122 1.96 -8.35 12.55
C LEU A 122 2.87 -7.47 11.71
N GLY A 123 2.98 -6.17 12.04
CA GLY A 123 3.92 -5.26 11.38
C GLY A 123 5.37 -5.71 11.53
N GLY A 124 5.75 -6.19 12.72
CA GLY A 124 7.07 -6.75 13.00
C GLY A 124 7.38 -8.00 12.17
N VAL A 125 6.43 -8.94 12.08
CA VAL A 125 6.56 -10.14 11.24
C VAL A 125 6.77 -9.76 9.78
N VAL A 126 5.99 -8.81 9.24
CA VAL A 126 6.17 -8.36 7.85
C VAL A 126 7.56 -7.72 7.64
N LEU A 127 8.05 -6.92 8.59
CA LEU A 127 9.41 -6.36 8.52
C LEU A 127 10.49 -7.44 8.53
N ILE A 128 10.36 -8.45 9.39
CA ILE A 128 11.27 -9.59 9.42
C ILE A 128 11.23 -10.33 8.09
N LEU A 129 10.05 -10.58 7.52
CA LEU A 129 9.91 -11.22 6.21
C LEU A 129 10.57 -10.39 5.10
N ILE A 130 10.44 -9.07 5.11
CA ILE A 130 11.11 -8.18 4.15
C ILE A 130 12.64 -8.26 4.30
N ALA A 131 13.14 -8.28 5.55
CA ALA A 131 14.56 -8.36 5.85
C ALA A 131 15.17 -9.71 5.46
N VAL A 132 14.46 -10.81 5.74
CA VAL A 132 14.89 -12.19 5.43
C VAL A 132 14.79 -12.47 3.92
N LYS A 133 13.75 -11.98 3.23
CA LYS A 133 13.57 -12.18 1.77
C LYS A 133 14.53 -11.35 0.91
N ARG A 134 15.78 -11.15 1.35
CA ARG A 134 16.85 -10.49 0.58
C ARG A 134 17.11 -11.13 -0.80
N GLY A 135 16.61 -12.35 -1.08
CA GLY A 135 16.79 -13.06 -2.36
C GLY A 135 15.59 -13.19 -3.30
N HIS A 136 14.35 -13.06 -2.83
CA HIS A 136 13.16 -13.28 -3.68
C HIS A 136 12.69 -11.97 -4.33
N VAL A 137 13.46 -11.50 -5.32
CA VAL A 137 13.15 -10.29 -6.09
C VAL A 137 12.44 -10.71 -7.36
N GLN A 138 11.20 -10.26 -7.52
CA GLN A 138 10.51 -10.28 -8.79
C GLN A 138 10.96 -9.09 -9.61
N SER A 139 11.49 -9.35 -10.80
CA SER A 139 11.85 -8.30 -11.74
C SER A 139 11.44 -8.66 -13.15
N LEU A 140 10.89 -7.68 -13.86
CA LEU A 140 10.54 -7.77 -15.28
C LEU A 140 11.53 -6.96 -16.09
N THR A 141 12.14 -7.55 -17.12
CA THR A 141 13.04 -6.83 -18.03
C THR A 141 12.56 -7.00 -19.46
N PHE A 142 12.29 -5.89 -20.13
CA PHE A 142 11.87 -5.87 -21.53
C PHE A 142 13.12 -5.93 -22.41
N THR A 143 13.29 -6.98 -23.20
CA THR A 143 14.40 -7.10 -24.15
C THR A 143 13.88 -7.26 -25.58
N PRO A 144 14.66 -6.96 -26.63
CA PRO A 144 14.20 -7.12 -28.01
C PRO A 144 13.69 -8.54 -28.30
N GLU A 145 14.26 -9.56 -27.65
CA GLU A 145 13.91 -10.97 -27.84
C GLU A 145 12.65 -11.40 -27.08
N GLY A 146 12.22 -10.65 -26.04
CA GLY A 146 11.06 -11.01 -25.23
C GLY A 146 11.01 -10.35 -23.85
N LEU A 147 10.08 -10.81 -23.03
CA LEU A 147 9.97 -10.41 -21.63
C LEU A 147 10.76 -11.38 -20.74
N ARG A 148 11.86 -10.92 -20.15
CA ARG A 148 12.59 -11.68 -19.13
C ARG A 148 11.93 -11.48 -17.79
N VAL A 149 11.43 -12.57 -17.22
CA VAL A 149 10.93 -12.60 -15.85
C VAL A 149 11.96 -13.27 -14.97
N ARG A 150 12.28 -12.63 -13.86
CA ARG A 150 13.06 -13.21 -12.79
C ARG A 150 12.18 -13.30 -11.56
N ASP A 151 12.03 -14.50 -11.03
CA ASP A 151 11.32 -14.75 -9.78
C ASP A 151 12.21 -15.57 -8.85
N GLY A 152 12.95 -14.86 -7.98
CA GLY A 152 13.99 -15.48 -7.15
C GLY A 152 15.14 -16.07 -7.97
N SER A 153 15.28 -17.39 -7.92
CA SER A 153 16.27 -18.15 -8.72
C SER A 153 15.78 -18.49 -10.12
N LEU A 154 14.46 -18.51 -10.34
CA LEU A 154 13.87 -18.81 -11.63
C LEU A 154 14.08 -17.63 -12.59
N ARG A 155 14.56 -17.94 -13.79
CA ARG A 155 14.74 -16.99 -14.88
C ARG A 155 14.17 -17.63 -16.13
N TYR A 156 13.22 -16.95 -16.77
CA TYR A 156 12.69 -17.41 -18.05
C TYR A 156 12.47 -16.22 -18.98
N LEU A 157 12.60 -16.49 -20.28
CA LEU A 157 12.38 -15.55 -21.36
C LEU A 157 11.07 -15.94 -22.03
N ALA A 158 10.06 -15.06 -21.95
CA ALA A 158 8.83 -15.22 -22.69
C ALA A 158 8.94 -14.47 -24.04
N PRO A 159 8.88 -15.17 -25.18
CA PRO A 159 8.84 -14.52 -26.49
C PRO A 159 7.61 -13.61 -26.60
N TRP A 160 7.71 -12.52 -27.37
CA TRP A 160 6.59 -11.57 -27.53
C TRP A 160 5.31 -12.22 -28.05
N ASP A 161 5.43 -13.22 -28.92
CA ASP A 161 4.29 -13.97 -29.47
C ASP A 161 3.50 -14.76 -28.40
N GLY A 162 4.12 -15.01 -27.24
CA GLY A 162 3.52 -15.71 -26.11
C GLY A 162 3.04 -14.79 -24.99
N VAL A 163 3.17 -13.47 -25.13
CA VAL A 163 2.81 -12.49 -24.11
C VAL A 163 1.49 -11.82 -24.50
N SER A 164 0.45 -11.98 -23.68
CA SER A 164 -0.74 -11.14 -23.77
C SER A 164 -0.82 -10.19 -22.59
N ILE A 165 -1.20 -8.95 -22.86
CA ILE A 165 -1.38 -7.92 -21.85
C ILE A 165 -2.86 -7.59 -21.81
N GLU A 166 -3.48 -7.79 -20.66
CA GLU A 166 -4.85 -7.36 -20.43
C GLU A 166 -4.89 -6.33 -19.32
N LEU A 167 -5.70 -5.29 -19.52
CA LEU A 167 -5.98 -4.34 -18.45
C LEU A 167 -7.08 -4.94 -17.57
N VAL A 168 -6.73 -5.24 -16.33
CA VAL A 168 -7.65 -5.81 -15.35
C VAL A 168 -7.75 -4.84 -14.18
N THR A 169 -8.86 -4.89 -13.43
CA THR A 169 -9.08 -4.06 -12.24
C THR A 169 -9.09 -4.91 -10.98
N LEU A 170 -8.13 -4.69 -10.08
CA LEU A 170 -8.03 -5.38 -8.78
C LEU A 170 -8.16 -4.31 -7.71
N PHE A 171 -9.13 -4.48 -6.81
CA PHE A 171 -9.36 -3.53 -5.71
C PHE A 171 -9.48 -2.06 -6.18
N ASP A 172 -10.26 -1.83 -7.24
CA ASP A 172 -10.45 -0.51 -7.87
C ASP A 172 -9.14 0.15 -8.38
N GLN A 173 -8.09 -0.64 -8.61
CA GLN A 173 -6.85 -0.20 -9.25
C GLN A 173 -6.65 -0.93 -10.58
N PRO A 174 -6.37 -0.20 -11.68
CA PRO A 174 -6.06 -0.80 -12.95
C PRO A 174 -4.66 -1.40 -12.87
N PHE A 175 -4.53 -2.64 -13.31
CA PHE A 175 -3.27 -3.32 -13.43
C PHE A 175 -3.16 -3.90 -14.84
N ALA A 176 -1.96 -3.83 -15.42
CA ALA A 176 -1.64 -4.56 -16.62
C ALA A 176 -1.28 -5.99 -16.20
N ALA A 177 -2.22 -6.92 -16.36
CA ALA A 177 -1.96 -8.34 -16.20
C ALA A 177 -1.18 -8.83 -17.42
N VAL A 178 0.00 -9.38 -17.19
CA VAL A 178 0.80 -9.99 -18.23
C VAL A 178 0.61 -11.50 -18.14
N TYR A 179 -0.10 -12.07 -19.09
CA TYR A 179 -0.26 -13.52 -19.19
C TYR A 179 0.78 -14.10 -20.14
N LEU A 180 1.30 -15.25 -19.74
CA LEU A 180 2.30 -15.98 -20.47
C LEU A 180 1.66 -17.26 -20.99
N ARG A 181 1.57 -17.39 -22.32
CA ARG A 181 1.09 -18.62 -22.94
C ARG A 181 2.16 -19.70 -22.72
N GLN A 182 1.79 -20.79 -22.06
CA GLN A 182 2.67 -21.96 -22.01
C GLN A 182 2.77 -22.55 -23.41
N VAL A 183 3.94 -22.46 -24.01
CA VAL A 183 4.27 -23.20 -25.24
C VAL A 183 4.71 -24.59 -24.77
N SER A 184 3.79 -25.55 -24.84
CA SER A 184 4.04 -26.97 -24.59
C SER A 184 4.81 -27.60 -25.74
#